data_AF-V9Z7A9-F1
#
_entry.id   AF-V9Z7A9-F1
#
_cell.length_a   1.000
_cell.length_b   1.000
_cell.length_c   1.000
_cell.angle_alpha   90.00
_cell.angle_beta   90.00
_cell.angle_gamma   90.00
#
_symmetry.space_group_name_H-M   'P 1'
#
loop_
_entity.id
_entity.type
_entity.pdbx_description
1 polymer ?
#
loop_
_entity_poly.entity_id
_entity_poly.type
_entity_poly.pdbx_seq_one_letter_code
_entity_poly.pdbx_strand_id
1 'polypeptide(L)'
;MTSTTPPRPSTAERLLAVHGPSLTLGDDCDLPDDLQVEIDTGAHLTLGNRVSIRRGSTIQVHRGATVAIGDDVAIGEHTFISAMAGIRIGTGAALSNMVDLHDHNHRPRTAENVPTGQLVPWASGFEAAPIIIEPGAILSNKVTVTAGVRIGANALVGANAMVSHSIAPDTVATGVPATPRRTFDGAPAPREDARTLTIGFFGTSIMEHLEAVNAQMTTQADLPQVGSKVTVEAWAQRGWVHRLSLSLRAAWPHIAFDVHNAGEGGATSRDIAKIIEADRATTGTDYDLVFLGCGINDVWRHFQGRTAEAVDIDEYTRHLNAMLAQLGGYSRRIVVVSETPFGPVEDPDTVTAMNAELARYNAAARAAAAAHGALFLDVWAPFTAAARHLTGEPAALWSDGVHLTELGDTVLLQQTERLLAEHRIVEKLQDYPLLERDTALTAYGPMFARHRPSGS
;
A
#
# COMPACT_ATOMS: atom_id res chain seq x y z
N MET A 1 -25.29 -63.44 -19.02
CA MET A 1 -24.77 -62.85 -17.78
C MET A 1 -24.19 -61.49 -18.11
N THR A 2 -25.01 -60.44 -18.06
CA THR A 2 -24.55 -59.06 -18.16
C THR A 2 -23.83 -58.72 -16.87
N SER A 3 -22.49 -58.69 -16.92
CA SER A 3 -21.65 -58.18 -15.85
C SER A 3 -21.95 -56.70 -15.65
N THR A 4 -22.86 -56.38 -14.74
CA THR A 4 -23.13 -55.00 -14.32
C THR A 4 -22.10 -54.62 -13.27
N THR A 5 -20.87 -54.38 -13.71
CA THR A 5 -19.90 -53.68 -12.86
C THR A 5 -20.42 -52.25 -12.70
N PRO A 6 -20.64 -51.76 -11.47
CA PRO A 6 -21.09 -50.39 -11.28
C PRO A 6 -20.07 -49.42 -11.90
N PRO A 7 -20.52 -48.28 -12.48
CA PRO A 7 -19.62 -47.28 -13.03
C PRO A 7 -18.64 -46.82 -11.96
N ARG A 8 -17.38 -46.61 -12.34
CA ARG A 8 -16.40 -46.05 -11.41
C ARG A 8 -16.88 -44.67 -10.97
N PRO A 9 -16.78 -44.33 -9.67
CA PRO A 9 -17.09 -42.98 -9.22
C PRO A 9 -16.19 -41.99 -9.95
N SER A 10 -16.78 -40.85 -10.32
CA SER A 10 -16.08 -39.70 -10.88
C SER A 10 -15.00 -39.20 -9.91
N THR A 11 -14.02 -38.46 -10.43
CA THR A 11 -12.99 -37.82 -9.60
C THR A 11 -13.61 -36.91 -8.53
N ALA A 12 -14.66 -36.16 -8.87
CA ALA A 12 -15.38 -35.33 -7.92
C ALA A 12 -15.97 -36.13 -6.73
N GLU A 13 -16.66 -37.24 -7.02
CA GLU A 13 -17.23 -38.12 -5.97
C GLU A 13 -16.12 -38.71 -5.08
N ARG A 14 -14.99 -39.10 -5.67
CA ARG A 14 -13.83 -39.61 -4.90
C ARG A 14 -13.25 -38.55 -3.98
N LEU A 15 -13.04 -37.33 -4.46
CA LEU A 15 -12.49 -36.23 -3.66
C LEU A 15 -13.43 -35.84 -2.52
N LEU A 16 -14.73 -35.74 -2.78
CA LEU A 16 -15.72 -35.47 -1.74
C LEU A 16 -15.75 -36.56 -0.67
N ALA A 17 -15.64 -37.84 -1.06
CA ALA A 17 -15.58 -38.94 -0.11
C ALA A 17 -14.31 -38.91 0.78
N VAL A 18 -13.18 -38.41 0.26
CA VAL A 18 -11.92 -38.31 0.99
C VAL A 18 -11.87 -37.08 1.90
N HIS A 19 -12.26 -35.91 1.41
CA HIS A 19 -12.05 -34.64 2.13
C HIS A 19 -13.28 -34.13 2.88
N GLY A 20 -14.47 -34.68 2.58
CA GLY A 20 -15.72 -34.36 3.23
C GLY A 20 -15.97 -32.85 3.33
N PRO A 21 -16.19 -32.30 4.55
CA PRO A 21 -16.55 -30.89 4.73
C PRO A 21 -15.41 -29.90 4.41
N SER A 22 -14.16 -30.37 4.28
CA SER A 22 -13.01 -29.51 3.99
C SER A 22 -12.88 -29.17 2.50
N LEU A 23 -13.75 -29.75 1.66
CA LEU A 23 -13.86 -29.51 0.23
C LEU A 23 -15.28 -29.04 -0.11
N THR A 24 -15.39 -27.91 -0.78
CA THR A 24 -16.62 -27.46 -1.46
C THR A 24 -16.39 -27.56 -2.97
N LEU A 25 -17.29 -28.23 -3.67
CA LEU A 25 -17.19 -28.46 -5.12
C LEU A 25 -18.50 -28.04 -5.77
N GLY A 26 -18.42 -27.09 -6.69
CA GLY A 26 -19.55 -26.60 -7.49
C GLY A 26 -19.88 -27.52 -8.66
N ASP A 27 -20.93 -27.18 -9.38
CA ASP A 27 -21.49 -28.01 -10.44
C ASP A 27 -20.60 -28.03 -11.70
N ASP A 28 -20.72 -29.07 -12.51
CA ASP A 28 -20.09 -29.19 -13.83
C ASP A 28 -18.55 -29.04 -13.87
N CYS A 29 -17.85 -29.49 -12.83
CA CYS A 29 -16.38 -29.51 -12.80
C CYS A 29 -15.78 -30.67 -13.62
N ASP A 30 -14.79 -30.36 -14.47
CA ASP A 30 -13.99 -31.32 -15.25
C ASP A 30 -12.65 -31.57 -14.54
N LEU A 31 -12.55 -32.67 -13.80
CA LEU A 31 -11.41 -33.00 -12.94
C LEU A 31 -10.74 -34.32 -13.40
N PRO A 32 -9.41 -34.32 -13.60
CA PRO A 32 -8.69 -35.47 -14.15
C PRO A 32 -8.44 -36.52 -13.07
N ASP A 33 -8.34 -37.79 -13.47
CA ASP A 33 -8.18 -38.92 -12.54
C ASP A 33 -6.91 -38.84 -11.67
N ASP A 34 -5.90 -38.10 -12.12
CA ASP A 34 -4.60 -37.92 -11.48
C ASP A 34 -4.45 -36.59 -10.72
N LEU A 35 -5.53 -35.82 -10.54
CA LEU A 35 -5.52 -34.62 -9.70
C LEU A 35 -5.18 -34.98 -8.26
N GLN A 36 -4.12 -34.36 -7.74
CA GLN A 36 -3.72 -34.52 -6.34
C GLN A 36 -4.26 -33.36 -5.51
N VAL A 37 -5.00 -33.69 -4.45
CA VAL A 37 -5.54 -32.72 -3.50
C VAL A 37 -5.12 -33.13 -2.10
N GLU A 38 -4.46 -32.22 -1.40
CA GLU A 38 -4.04 -32.36 0.00
C GLU A 38 -4.66 -31.21 0.79
N ILE A 39 -5.46 -31.53 1.81
CA ILE A 39 -6.13 -30.55 2.66
C ILE A 39 -5.84 -30.91 4.11
N ASP A 40 -5.07 -30.05 4.77
CA ASP A 40 -4.68 -30.22 6.16
C ASP A 40 -5.80 -29.86 7.14
N THR A 41 -5.55 -30.14 8.43
CA THR A 41 -6.47 -29.78 9.52
C THR A 41 -6.81 -28.28 9.52
N GLY A 42 -8.10 -27.97 9.55
CA GLY A 42 -8.59 -26.61 9.57
C GLY A 42 -8.33 -25.83 8.27
N ALA A 43 -7.91 -26.50 7.19
CA ALA A 43 -7.80 -25.91 5.86
C ALA A 43 -9.09 -26.11 5.07
N HIS A 44 -9.29 -25.36 3.98
CA HIS A 44 -10.46 -25.50 3.13
C HIS A 44 -10.15 -25.28 1.64
N LEU A 45 -10.67 -26.13 0.76
CA LEU A 45 -10.64 -25.94 -0.69
C LEU A 45 -12.06 -25.69 -1.20
N THR A 46 -12.24 -24.60 -1.94
CA THR A 46 -13.48 -24.31 -2.65
C THR A 46 -13.21 -24.26 -4.15
N LEU A 47 -13.95 -25.06 -4.91
CA LEU A 47 -14.07 -25.00 -6.36
C LEU A 47 -15.49 -24.49 -6.69
N GLY A 48 -15.57 -23.42 -7.47
CA GLY A 48 -16.82 -22.92 -8.01
C GLY A 48 -17.43 -23.85 -9.07
N ASN A 49 -18.38 -23.32 -9.83
CA ASN A 49 -19.03 -24.04 -10.92
C ASN A 49 -18.17 -24.00 -12.18
N ARG A 50 -18.24 -25.05 -13.00
CA ARG A 50 -17.60 -25.12 -14.33
C ARG A 50 -16.08 -24.91 -14.28
N VAL A 51 -15.44 -25.42 -13.22
CA VAL A 51 -13.98 -25.43 -13.10
C VAL A 51 -13.40 -26.61 -13.89
N SER A 52 -12.47 -26.35 -14.80
CA SER A 52 -11.74 -27.38 -15.54
C SER A 52 -10.28 -27.38 -15.11
N ILE A 53 -9.81 -28.51 -14.56
CA ILE A 53 -8.41 -28.71 -14.18
C ILE A 53 -7.83 -29.79 -15.10
N ARG A 54 -6.61 -29.58 -15.61
CA ARG A 54 -5.94 -30.57 -16.46
C ARG A 54 -4.96 -31.42 -15.66
N ARG A 55 -4.60 -32.55 -16.26
CA ARG A 55 -3.82 -33.64 -15.66
C ARG A 55 -2.50 -33.20 -15.05
N GLY A 56 -2.01 -34.01 -14.11
CA GLY A 56 -0.72 -33.83 -13.44
C GLY A 56 -0.64 -32.59 -12.55
N SER A 57 -1.77 -31.99 -12.18
CA SER A 57 -1.84 -30.82 -11.30
C SER A 57 -2.00 -31.22 -9.84
N THR A 58 -1.49 -30.38 -8.94
CA THR A 58 -1.53 -30.60 -7.49
C THR A 58 -2.03 -29.34 -6.77
N ILE A 59 -2.95 -29.53 -5.81
CA ILE A 59 -3.44 -28.49 -4.91
C ILE A 59 -3.13 -28.92 -3.47
N GLN A 60 -2.32 -28.12 -2.78
CA GLN A 60 -2.00 -28.29 -1.36
C GLN A 60 -2.53 -27.12 -0.57
N VAL A 61 -3.41 -27.41 0.39
CA VAL A 61 -3.96 -26.43 1.32
C VAL A 61 -3.48 -26.78 2.73
N HIS A 62 -2.47 -26.06 3.19
CA HIS A 62 -1.83 -26.30 4.49
C HIS A 62 -2.72 -25.81 5.64
N ARG A 63 -2.43 -26.31 6.85
CA ARG A 63 -3.25 -26.08 8.07
C ARG A 63 -3.79 -24.66 8.20
N GLY A 64 -5.10 -24.49 8.29
CA GLY A 64 -5.75 -23.18 8.49
C GLY A 64 -6.04 -22.39 7.20
N ALA A 65 -5.28 -22.63 6.13
CA ALA A 65 -5.35 -21.84 4.90
C ALA A 65 -6.61 -22.13 4.09
N THR A 66 -6.86 -21.31 3.07
CA THR A 66 -7.97 -21.51 2.14
C THR A 66 -7.52 -21.31 0.71
N VAL A 67 -7.82 -22.27 -0.16
CA VAL A 67 -7.76 -22.08 -1.62
C VAL A 67 -9.18 -21.91 -2.13
N ALA A 68 -9.46 -20.80 -2.81
CA ALA A 68 -10.76 -20.49 -3.37
C ALA A 68 -10.64 -20.26 -4.88
N ILE A 69 -11.23 -21.14 -5.66
CA ILE A 69 -11.30 -21.06 -7.12
C ILE A 69 -12.74 -20.70 -7.48
N GLY A 70 -12.93 -19.59 -8.18
CA GLY A 70 -14.23 -19.09 -8.61
C GLY A 70 -14.85 -19.91 -9.74
N ASP A 71 -15.93 -19.38 -10.31
CA ASP A 71 -16.65 -20.02 -11.40
C ASP A 71 -15.89 -19.86 -12.74
N ASP A 72 -16.14 -20.75 -13.70
CA ASP A 72 -15.63 -20.63 -15.08
C ASP A 72 -14.10 -20.55 -15.18
N VAL A 73 -13.39 -21.20 -14.26
CA VAL A 73 -11.91 -21.20 -14.23
C VAL A 73 -11.35 -22.38 -15.02
N ALA A 74 -10.31 -22.10 -15.82
CA ALA A 74 -9.52 -23.12 -16.51
C ALA A 74 -8.09 -23.18 -15.96
N ILE A 75 -7.64 -24.37 -15.56
CA ILE A 75 -6.29 -24.63 -15.05
C ILE A 75 -5.61 -25.68 -15.93
N GLY A 76 -4.49 -25.30 -16.54
CA GLY A 76 -3.70 -26.11 -17.45
C GLY A 76 -2.92 -27.24 -16.78
N GLU A 77 -2.25 -28.04 -17.60
CA GLU A 77 -1.54 -29.24 -17.17
C GLU A 77 -0.36 -28.89 -16.25
N HIS A 78 -0.08 -29.76 -15.28
CA HIS A 78 1.10 -29.64 -14.41
C HIS A 78 1.13 -28.33 -13.60
N THR A 79 -0.04 -27.82 -13.21
CA THR A 79 -0.13 -26.63 -12.35
C THR A 79 0.06 -27.03 -10.88
N PHE A 80 0.83 -26.25 -10.14
CA PHE A 80 1.07 -26.47 -8.72
C PHE A 80 0.54 -25.28 -7.90
N ILE A 81 -0.33 -25.55 -6.92
CA ILE A 81 -0.93 -24.54 -6.05
C ILE A 81 -0.67 -24.95 -4.60
N SER A 82 0.10 -24.16 -3.85
CA SER A 82 0.43 -24.45 -2.45
C SER A 82 0.16 -23.24 -1.55
N ALA A 83 -0.80 -23.38 -0.63
CA ALA A 83 -1.30 -22.29 0.19
C ALA A 83 -1.07 -22.50 1.69
N MET A 84 -0.38 -21.56 2.36
CA MET A 84 -0.23 -21.48 3.82
C MET A 84 -0.94 -20.28 4.45
N ALA A 85 -1.17 -19.19 3.70
CA ALA A 85 -2.03 -18.07 4.11
C ALA A 85 -3.39 -18.13 3.40
N GLY A 86 -3.37 -18.26 2.08
CA GLY A 86 -4.55 -18.44 1.24
C GLY A 86 -4.29 -18.01 -0.21
N ILE A 87 -4.93 -18.72 -1.16
CA ILE A 87 -4.85 -18.41 -2.58
C ILE A 87 -6.26 -18.26 -3.14
N ARG A 88 -6.51 -17.15 -3.84
CA ARG A 88 -7.78 -16.91 -4.52
C ARG A 88 -7.57 -16.81 -6.02
N ILE A 89 -8.38 -17.55 -6.78
CA ILE A 89 -8.46 -17.48 -8.24
C ILE A 89 -9.87 -17.04 -8.61
N GLY A 90 -10.00 -15.82 -9.11
CA GLY A 90 -11.28 -15.19 -9.42
C GLY A 90 -12.00 -15.82 -10.61
N THR A 91 -13.31 -15.57 -10.70
CA THR A 91 -14.17 -16.08 -11.78
C THR A 91 -13.63 -15.75 -13.16
N GLY A 92 -13.68 -16.72 -14.07
CA GLY A 92 -13.22 -16.57 -15.45
C GLY A 92 -11.71 -16.44 -15.63
N ALA A 93 -10.91 -16.56 -14.56
CA ALA A 93 -9.46 -16.56 -14.67
C ALA A 93 -8.96 -17.84 -15.37
N ALA A 94 -7.82 -17.74 -16.05
CA ALA A 94 -7.21 -18.85 -16.75
C ALA A 94 -5.73 -18.99 -16.38
N LEU A 95 -5.36 -20.15 -15.85
CA LEU A 95 -3.97 -20.55 -15.61
C LEU A 95 -3.61 -21.55 -16.69
N SER A 96 -2.58 -21.26 -17.49
CA SER A 96 -2.12 -22.19 -18.52
C SER A 96 -1.21 -23.28 -17.91
N ASN A 97 -0.44 -23.98 -18.74
CA ASN A 97 0.31 -25.14 -18.30
C ASN A 97 1.53 -24.74 -17.44
N MET A 98 1.86 -25.56 -16.45
CA MET A 98 3.04 -25.42 -15.59
C MET A 98 3.05 -24.09 -14.81
N VAL A 99 1.88 -23.56 -14.45
CA VAL A 99 1.80 -22.40 -13.53
C VAL A 99 2.13 -22.86 -12.12
N ASP A 100 2.88 -22.05 -11.38
CA ASP A 100 3.29 -22.31 -10.01
C ASP A 100 2.84 -21.16 -9.11
N LEU A 101 1.95 -21.45 -8.15
CA LEU A 101 1.46 -20.50 -7.16
C LEU A 101 1.90 -20.93 -5.76
N HIS A 102 2.76 -20.14 -5.14
CA HIS A 102 3.33 -20.44 -3.83
C HIS A 102 3.27 -19.20 -2.92
N ASP A 103 2.35 -19.21 -1.96
CA ASP A 103 2.03 -18.04 -1.13
C ASP A 103 2.91 -17.87 0.12
N HIS A 104 4.00 -18.64 0.20
CA HIS A 104 4.86 -18.70 1.38
C HIS A 104 6.33 -18.97 1.05
N ASN A 105 7.20 -18.64 1.98
CA ASN A 105 8.63 -18.91 1.94
C ASN A 105 9.14 -19.38 3.31
N HIS A 106 10.33 -19.96 3.33
CA HIS A 106 11.05 -20.13 4.59
C HIS A 106 11.47 -18.77 5.14
N ARG A 107 11.31 -18.56 6.46
CA ARG A 107 11.84 -17.36 7.10
C ARG A 107 13.36 -17.29 6.97
N PRO A 108 13.97 -16.09 7.01
CA PRO A 108 15.41 -15.91 7.01
C PRO A 108 16.09 -16.78 8.07
N ARG A 109 17.16 -17.48 7.69
CA ARG A 109 17.92 -18.38 8.57
C ARG A 109 18.88 -17.63 9.50
N THR A 110 18.34 -16.75 10.34
CA THR A 110 19.06 -16.01 11.37
C THR A 110 19.10 -16.80 12.69
N ALA A 111 19.98 -16.39 13.63
CA ALA A 111 20.03 -16.98 14.96
C ALA A 111 18.73 -16.78 15.78
N GLU A 112 17.92 -15.78 15.41
CA GLU A 112 16.60 -15.53 16.00
C GLU A 112 15.56 -16.54 15.51
N ASN A 113 15.57 -16.89 14.22
CA ASN A 113 14.55 -17.73 13.61
C ASN A 113 14.85 -19.23 13.70
N VAL A 114 16.11 -19.63 13.82
CA VAL A 114 16.53 -21.04 13.80
C VAL A 114 16.93 -21.51 15.20
N PRO A 115 16.22 -22.45 15.82
CA PRO A 115 16.60 -23.00 17.12
C PRO A 115 17.99 -23.63 17.12
N THR A 116 18.73 -23.48 18.22
CA THR A 116 20.08 -24.04 18.39
C THR A 116 20.11 -25.54 18.09
N GLY A 117 21.03 -25.97 17.23
CA GLY A 117 21.23 -27.37 16.87
C GLY A 117 20.34 -27.87 15.72
N GLN A 118 19.46 -27.02 15.17
CA GLN A 118 18.65 -27.37 14.00
C GLN A 118 19.38 -27.07 12.69
N LEU A 119 19.55 -28.10 11.85
CA LEU A 119 20.17 -27.96 10.52
C LEU A 119 19.14 -27.84 9.38
N VAL A 120 17.93 -28.34 9.61
CA VAL A 120 16.90 -28.46 8.56
C VAL A 120 16.38 -27.09 8.09
N PRO A 121 16.16 -26.87 6.78
CA PRO A 121 15.68 -25.59 6.25
C PRO A 121 14.38 -25.09 6.87
N TRP A 122 13.41 -25.97 7.10
CA TRP A 122 12.12 -25.63 7.70
C TRP A 122 12.18 -25.30 9.20
N ALA A 123 13.33 -25.46 9.87
CA ALA A 123 13.49 -25.05 11.26
C ALA A 123 13.42 -23.54 11.44
N SER A 124 13.67 -22.76 10.37
CA SER A 124 13.43 -21.31 10.42
C SER A 124 11.94 -20.99 10.47
N GLY A 125 11.02 -21.92 10.24
CA GLY A 125 9.59 -21.64 10.10
C GLY A 125 9.25 -20.99 8.76
N PHE A 126 8.01 -20.50 8.64
CA PHE A 126 7.47 -19.99 7.38
C PHE A 126 6.93 -18.56 7.54
N GLU A 127 7.07 -17.78 6.49
CA GLU A 127 6.38 -16.53 6.27
C GLU A 127 5.45 -16.67 5.08
N ALA A 128 4.26 -16.09 5.16
CA ALA A 128 3.22 -16.24 4.16
C ALA A 128 2.46 -14.93 3.94
N ALA A 129 1.96 -14.77 2.72
CA ALA A 129 1.09 -13.68 2.33
C ALA A 129 0.25 -14.13 1.12
N PRO A 130 -1.03 -13.78 1.05
CA PRO A 130 -1.94 -14.39 0.09
C PRO A 130 -1.56 -14.08 -1.35
N ILE A 131 -1.89 -15.01 -2.25
CA ILE A 131 -1.89 -14.76 -3.70
C ILE A 131 -3.34 -14.52 -4.14
N ILE A 132 -3.58 -13.40 -4.80
CA ILE A 132 -4.90 -13.02 -5.29
C ILE A 132 -4.85 -12.87 -6.81
N ILE A 133 -5.51 -13.76 -7.53
CA ILE A 133 -5.74 -13.64 -8.97
C ILE A 133 -7.17 -13.13 -9.16
N GLU A 134 -7.32 -11.91 -9.66
CA GLU A 134 -8.63 -11.28 -9.86
C GLU A 134 -9.38 -11.83 -11.09
N PRO A 135 -10.69 -11.55 -11.22
CA PRO A 135 -11.51 -12.09 -12.31
C PRO A 135 -10.94 -11.82 -13.70
N GLY A 136 -11.04 -12.83 -14.58
CA GLY A 136 -10.60 -12.75 -15.97
C GLY A 136 -9.08 -12.64 -16.20
N ALA A 137 -8.26 -12.64 -15.15
CA ALA A 137 -6.81 -12.61 -15.31
C ALA A 137 -6.29 -13.90 -15.96
N ILE A 138 -5.29 -13.78 -16.83
CA ILE A 138 -4.68 -14.89 -17.57
C ILE A 138 -3.21 -15.01 -17.24
N LEU A 139 -2.81 -16.18 -16.74
CA LEU A 139 -1.43 -16.57 -16.54
C LEU A 139 -1.04 -17.54 -17.65
N SER A 140 -0.11 -17.13 -18.51
CA SER A 140 0.40 -17.97 -19.60
C SER A 140 1.27 -19.12 -19.08
N ASN A 141 1.73 -19.99 -19.99
CA ASN A 141 2.53 -21.16 -19.62
C ASN A 141 3.76 -20.79 -18.77
N LYS A 142 4.05 -21.58 -17.74
CA LYS A 142 5.27 -21.47 -16.91
C LYS A 142 5.38 -20.15 -16.15
N VAL A 143 4.26 -19.56 -15.74
CA VAL A 143 4.26 -18.40 -14.85
C VAL A 143 4.44 -18.87 -13.41
N THR A 144 5.36 -18.25 -12.68
CA THR A 144 5.51 -18.42 -11.23
C THR A 144 5.05 -17.16 -10.53
N VAL A 145 4.23 -17.30 -9.48
CA VAL A 145 3.73 -16.19 -8.66
C VAL A 145 4.16 -16.37 -7.22
N THR A 146 4.80 -15.36 -6.65
CA THR A 146 5.29 -15.40 -5.27
C THR A 146 4.27 -14.88 -4.27
N ALA A 147 4.49 -15.23 -3.01
CA ALA A 147 3.75 -14.72 -1.86
C ALA A 147 3.47 -13.21 -1.89
N GLY A 148 2.24 -12.85 -1.52
CA GLY A 148 1.79 -11.47 -1.35
C GLY A 148 1.40 -10.73 -2.62
N VAL A 149 1.41 -11.41 -3.77
CA VAL A 149 1.08 -10.81 -5.07
C VAL A 149 -0.43 -10.77 -5.32
N ARG A 150 -0.92 -9.63 -5.80
CA ARG A 150 -2.22 -9.51 -6.47
C ARG A 150 -2.04 -9.32 -7.98
N ILE A 151 -2.69 -10.15 -8.78
CA ILE A 151 -2.78 -10.01 -10.24
C ILE A 151 -4.16 -9.47 -10.57
N GLY A 152 -4.20 -8.23 -11.05
CA GLY A 152 -5.43 -7.47 -11.26
C GLY A 152 -6.34 -8.03 -12.35
N ALA A 153 -7.60 -7.61 -12.33
CA ALA A 153 -8.62 -8.11 -13.23
C ALA A 153 -8.22 -7.94 -14.71
N ASN A 154 -8.54 -8.94 -15.53
CA ASN A 154 -8.15 -9.05 -16.94
C ASN A 154 -6.64 -9.01 -17.22
N ALA A 155 -5.76 -8.94 -16.22
CA ALA A 155 -4.33 -8.83 -16.47
C ALA A 155 -3.81 -10.05 -17.24
N LEU A 156 -2.86 -9.82 -18.14
CA LEU A 156 -2.26 -10.85 -18.99
C LEU A 156 -0.78 -11.02 -18.63
N VAL A 157 -0.46 -12.12 -17.96
CA VAL A 157 0.92 -12.46 -17.63
C VAL A 157 1.50 -13.37 -18.73
N GLY A 158 2.55 -12.89 -19.38
CA GLY A 158 3.21 -13.62 -20.46
C GLY A 158 3.94 -14.88 -19.99
N ALA A 159 4.20 -15.79 -20.93
CA ALA A 159 4.82 -17.08 -20.61
C ALA A 159 6.22 -16.95 -20.02
N ASN A 160 6.59 -17.88 -19.14
CA ASN A 160 7.88 -17.89 -18.40
C ASN A 160 8.12 -16.65 -17.52
N ALA A 161 7.09 -15.94 -17.10
CA ALA A 161 7.24 -14.77 -16.23
C ALA A 161 7.34 -15.15 -14.74
N MET A 162 8.16 -14.42 -14.00
CA MET A 162 8.25 -14.50 -12.54
C MET A 162 7.57 -13.28 -11.94
N VAL A 163 6.38 -13.46 -11.37
CA VAL A 163 5.59 -12.38 -10.77
C VAL A 163 5.95 -12.26 -9.30
N SER A 164 6.86 -11.33 -9.00
CA SER A 164 7.30 -11.02 -7.64
C SER A 164 6.69 -9.75 -7.07
N HIS A 165 5.83 -9.08 -7.83
CA HIS A 165 5.13 -7.85 -7.47
C HIS A 165 3.75 -7.83 -8.13
N SER A 166 2.81 -7.18 -7.46
CA SER A 166 1.43 -7.03 -7.91
C SER A 166 1.33 -6.34 -9.27
N ILE A 167 0.35 -6.77 -10.06
CA ILE A 167 0.10 -6.28 -11.41
C ILE A 167 -1.27 -5.60 -11.41
N ALA A 168 -1.34 -4.37 -11.90
CA ALA A 168 -2.59 -3.63 -12.02
C ALA A 168 -3.58 -4.33 -12.97
N PRO A 169 -4.90 -4.06 -12.85
CA PRO A 169 -5.87 -4.50 -13.84
C PRO A 169 -5.52 -4.06 -15.26
N ASP A 170 -6.07 -4.78 -16.24
CA ASP A 170 -5.97 -4.48 -17.67
C ASP A 170 -4.52 -4.22 -18.15
N THR A 171 -3.59 -4.96 -17.55
CA THR A 171 -2.16 -4.80 -17.78
C THR A 171 -1.55 -6.06 -18.38
N VAL A 172 -0.72 -5.90 -19.39
CA VAL A 172 0.15 -6.97 -19.90
C VAL A 172 1.50 -6.88 -19.18
N ALA A 173 1.90 -7.95 -18.48
CA ALA A 173 3.18 -8.01 -17.79
C ALA A 173 4.02 -9.22 -18.26
N THR A 174 5.32 -9.02 -18.45
CA THR A 174 6.22 -10.08 -18.92
C THR A 174 7.62 -9.93 -18.32
N GLY A 175 8.37 -11.04 -18.21
CA GLY A 175 9.78 -11.06 -17.83
C GLY A 175 10.06 -11.69 -16.47
N VAL A 176 11.33 -11.66 -16.06
CA VAL A 176 11.84 -12.15 -14.78
C VAL A 176 12.72 -11.06 -14.15
N PRO A 177 12.21 -10.26 -13.19
CA PRO A 177 10.82 -10.24 -12.74
C PRO A 177 9.85 -9.69 -13.80
N ALA A 178 8.57 -10.02 -13.66
CA ALA A 178 7.51 -9.55 -14.54
C ALA A 178 7.32 -8.04 -14.36
N THR A 179 7.34 -7.29 -15.47
CA THR A 179 7.11 -5.84 -15.46
C THR A 179 5.97 -5.48 -16.41
N PRO A 180 5.14 -4.47 -16.09
CA PRO A 180 4.16 -3.93 -17.02
C PRO A 180 4.79 -3.54 -18.37
N ARG A 181 4.13 -3.92 -19.47
CA ARG A 181 4.55 -3.63 -20.85
C ARG A 181 3.60 -2.68 -21.54
N ARG A 182 2.30 -2.85 -21.29
CA ARG A 182 1.24 -1.96 -21.75
C ARG A 182 -0.01 -2.15 -20.90
N THR A 183 -0.84 -1.14 -20.85
CA THR A 183 -2.22 -1.22 -20.37
C THR A 183 -3.17 -1.33 -21.56
N PHE A 184 -4.41 -1.71 -21.30
CA PHE A 184 -5.52 -1.68 -22.25
C PHE A 184 -6.83 -1.38 -21.53
N ASP A 185 -7.91 -1.21 -22.27
CA ASP A 185 -9.26 -1.10 -21.70
C ASP A 185 -9.90 -2.49 -21.74
N GLY A 186 -9.98 -3.14 -20.58
CA GLY A 186 -10.55 -4.47 -20.46
C GLY A 186 -12.07 -4.43 -20.27
N ALA A 187 -12.71 -5.59 -20.36
CA ALA A 187 -14.13 -5.68 -20.04
C ALA A 187 -14.35 -5.35 -18.55
N PRO A 188 -15.46 -4.67 -18.18
CA PRO A 188 -15.77 -4.42 -16.79
C PRO A 188 -15.80 -5.73 -16.00
N ALA A 189 -14.89 -5.88 -15.05
CA ALA A 189 -14.81 -7.02 -14.17
C ALA A 189 -15.38 -6.65 -12.79
N PRO A 190 -16.07 -7.57 -12.09
CA PRO A 190 -16.45 -7.37 -10.70
C PRO A 190 -15.19 -7.10 -9.89
N ARG A 191 -15.10 -5.93 -9.23
CA ARG A 191 -14.01 -5.65 -8.31
C ARG A 191 -14.31 -6.34 -6.98
N GLU A 192 -13.61 -7.43 -6.71
CA GLU A 192 -13.65 -8.09 -5.41
C GLU A 192 -12.58 -7.47 -4.50
N ASP A 193 -13.02 -6.75 -3.48
CA ASP A 193 -12.19 -6.14 -2.42
C ASP A 193 -11.07 -5.25 -2.97
N ALA A 194 -11.43 -4.03 -3.40
CA ALA A 194 -10.46 -3.01 -3.80
C ALA A 194 -9.43 -2.80 -2.68
N ARG A 195 -8.16 -2.81 -3.04
CA ARG A 195 -7.08 -2.64 -2.07
C ARG A 195 -7.06 -1.19 -1.60
N THR A 196 -7.08 -0.98 -0.29
CA THR A 196 -6.93 0.35 0.31
C THR A 196 -5.50 0.53 0.77
N LEU A 197 -4.90 1.68 0.44
CA LEU A 197 -3.65 2.15 1.04
C LEU A 197 -3.97 3.29 2.01
N THR A 198 -3.49 3.15 3.25
CA THR A 198 -3.67 4.16 4.30
C THR A 198 -2.43 5.06 4.37
N ILE A 199 -2.62 6.36 4.20
CA ILE A 199 -1.53 7.36 4.15
C ILE A 199 -1.71 8.38 5.26
N GLY A 200 -0.70 8.52 6.12
CA GLY A 200 -0.65 9.51 7.19
C GLY A 200 0.22 10.72 6.84
N PHE A 201 -0.23 11.92 7.18
CA PHE A 201 0.56 13.16 7.09
C PHE A 201 0.64 13.80 8.47
N PHE A 202 1.85 13.90 9.02
CA PHE A 202 2.13 14.53 10.30
C PHE A 202 3.06 15.72 10.07
N GLY A 203 2.58 16.92 10.35
CA GLY A 203 3.39 18.10 10.15
C GLY A 203 2.73 19.40 10.55
N THR A 204 3.26 20.50 10.05
CA THR A 204 2.85 21.85 10.45
C THR A 204 1.79 22.43 9.49
N SER A 205 1.64 23.75 9.47
CA SER A 205 0.71 24.46 8.59
C SER A 205 0.94 24.22 7.09
N ILE A 206 2.16 23.89 6.67
CA ILE A 206 2.47 23.55 5.26
C ILE A 206 1.76 22.24 4.85
N MET A 207 1.54 21.31 5.78
CA MET A 207 0.78 20.07 5.52
C MET A 207 -0.71 20.24 5.81
N GLU A 208 -1.07 20.98 6.85
CA GLU A 208 -2.46 21.23 7.24
C GLU A 208 -3.23 21.96 6.13
N HIS A 209 -2.65 23.08 5.65
CA HIS A 209 -3.16 23.95 4.59
C HIS A 209 -4.69 24.15 4.65
N LEU A 210 -5.18 24.85 5.68
CA LEU A 210 -6.61 25.16 5.80
C LEU A 210 -7.03 26.30 4.87
N GLU A 211 -8.04 26.04 4.06
CA GLU A 211 -8.78 27.07 3.33
C GLU A 211 -10.17 27.27 3.94
N ALA A 212 -10.59 28.52 4.05
CA ALA A 212 -11.93 28.88 4.47
C ALA A 212 -12.94 28.50 3.38
N VAL A 213 -14.04 27.84 3.77
CA VAL A 213 -15.11 27.42 2.88
C VAL A 213 -16.41 28.13 3.23
N ASN A 214 -17.13 28.56 2.19
CA ASN A 214 -18.51 29.00 2.26
C ASN A 214 -19.29 28.43 1.06
N ALA A 215 -20.44 27.81 1.30
CA ALA A 215 -21.19 27.13 0.25
C ALA A 215 -21.73 28.07 -0.85
N GLN A 216 -22.00 29.33 -0.52
CA GLN A 216 -22.47 30.36 -1.45
C GLN A 216 -21.39 30.77 -2.46
N MET A 217 -20.11 30.47 -2.18
CA MET A 217 -19.00 30.73 -3.10
C MET A 217 -18.87 29.66 -4.19
N THR A 218 -19.46 28.48 -3.99
CA THR A 218 -19.34 27.34 -4.92
C THR A 218 -20.68 26.91 -5.52
N THR A 219 -21.80 27.29 -4.90
CA THR A 219 -23.16 26.91 -5.33
C THR A 219 -23.79 28.01 -6.18
N GLN A 220 -23.75 27.85 -7.50
CA GLN A 220 -24.26 28.86 -8.44
C GLN A 220 -25.76 29.19 -8.26
N ALA A 221 -26.54 28.29 -7.66
CA ALA A 221 -27.96 28.50 -7.39
C ALA A 221 -28.22 29.39 -6.15
N ASP A 222 -27.21 29.66 -5.33
CA ASP A 222 -27.31 30.39 -4.06
C ASP A 222 -26.13 31.36 -3.89
N LEU A 223 -25.95 32.24 -4.89
CA LEU A 223 -24.90 33.25 -4.86
C LEU A 223 -25.23 34.38 -3.88
N PRO A 224 -24.21 34.97 -3.21
CA PRO A 224 -24.41 36.11 -2.33
C PRO A 224 -24.97 37.31 -3.09
N GLN A 225 -25.80 38.11 -2.41
CA GLN A 225 -26.29 39.37 -2.98
C GLN A 225 -25.13 40.31 -3.30
N VAL A 226 -25.27 41.10 -4.37
CA VAL A 226 -24.26 42.08 -4.75
C VAL A 226 -23.98 43.04 -3.58
N GLY A 227 -22.72 43.11 -3.17
CA GLY A 227 -22.27 43.95 -2.05
C GLY A 227 -22.33 43.30 -0.66
N SER A 228 -22.79 42.05 -0.54
CA SER A 228 -22.71 41.32 0.74
C SER A 228 -21.32 40.74 0.99
N LYS A 229 -21.07 40.35 2.25
CA LYS A 229 -19.89 39.60 2.65
C LYS A 229 -20.31 38.16 2.94
N VAL A 230 -19.46 37.20 2.60
CA VAL A 230 -19.60 35.79 2.99
C VAL A 230 -18.85 35.54 4.30
N THR A 231 -19.40 34.71 5.16
CA THR A 231 -18.75 34.27 6.41
C THR A 231 -18.04 32.94 6.20
N VAL A 232 -16.99 32.66 6.97
CA VAL A 232 -16.38 31.33 6.98
C VAL A 232 -17.34 30.38 7.69
N GLU A 233 -17.77 29.31 7.01
CA GLU A 233 -18.71 28.31 7.55
C GLU A 233 -17.98 27.04 7.98
N ALA A 234 -16.91 26.70 7.26
CA ALA A 234 -16.09 25.53 7.53
C ALA A 234 -14.65 25.77 7.03
N TRP A 235 -13.79 24.81 7.32
CA TRP A 235 -12.42 24.75 6.81
C TRP A 235 -12.23 23.45 6.03
N ALA A 236 -11.42 23.51 4.98
CA ALA A 236 -11.01 22.34 4.22
C ALA A 236 -9.48 22.26 4.16
N GLN A 237 -8.94 21.05 4.31
CA GLN A 237 -7.52 20.79 4.08
C GLN A 237 -7.24 20.76 2.57
N ARG A 238 -6.32 21.59 2.12
CA ARG A 238 -5.97 21.83 0.71
C ARG A 238 -4.47 21.65 0.49
N GLY A 239 -3.87 22.46 -0.37
CA GLY A 239 -2.46 22.40 -0.68
C GLY A 239 -1.97 21.10 -1.30
N TRP A 240 -0.66 20.85 -1.16
CA TRP A 240 0.01 19.71 -1.77
C TRP A 240 -0.50 18.35 -1.26
N VAL A 241 -0.92 18.23 0.01
CA VAL A 241 -1.48 16.97 0.57
C VAL A 241 -2.76 16.59 -0.17
N HIS A 242 -3.69 17.55 -0.32
CA HIS A 242 -4.91 17.33 -1.07
C HIS A 242 -4.62 17.03 -2.54
N ARG A 243 -3.74 17.79 -3.19
CA ARG A 243 -3.38 17.57 -4.60
C ARG A 243 -2.70 16.21 -4.83
N LEU A 244 -1.85 15.76 -3.91
CA LEU A 244 -1.24 14.43 -3.96
C LEU A 244 -2.31 13.34 -3.85
N SER A 245 -3.28 13.49 -2.95
CA SER A 245 -4.38 12.52 -2.81
C SER A 245 -5.18 12.37 -4.12
N LEU A 246 -5.41 13.48 -4.84
CA LEU A 246 -6.10 13.47 -6.14
C LEU A 246 -5.23 12.83 -7.22
N SER A 247 -3.95 13.18 -7.27
CA SER A 247 -2.99 12.62 -8.23
C SER A 247 -2.87 11.09 -8.07
N LEU A 248 -2.75 10.61 -6.84
CA LEU A 248 -2.70 9.17 -6.54
C LEU A 248 -3.96 8.44 -7.00
N ARG A 249 -5.15 8.98 -6.71
CA ARG A 249 -6.43 8.41 -7.15
C ARG A 249 -6.57 8.38 -8.68
N ALA A 250 -6.07 9.42 -9.36
CA ALA A 250 -6.09 9.49 -10.82
C ALA A 250 -5.09 8.52 -11.46
N ALA A 251 -3.89 8.38 -10.90
CA ALA A 251 -2.85 7.49 -11.40
C ALA A 251 -3.14 6.00 -11.10
N TRP A 252 -3.82 5.71 -9.98
CA TRP A 252 -4.10 4.36 -9.51
C TRP A 252 -5.60 4.14 -9.21
N PRO A 253 -6.50 4.26 -10.21
CA PRO A 253 -7.95 4.22 -9.99
C PRO A 253 -8.50 2.84 -9.56
N HIS A 254 -7.65 1.82 -9.52
CA HIS A 254 -7.96 0.49 -9.00
C HIS A 254 -7.60 0.32 -7.52
N ILE A 255 -6.94 1.31 -6.92
CA ILE A 255 -6.55 1.36 -5.51
C ILE A 255 -7.39 2.42 -4.81
N ALA A 256 -7.90 2.11 -3.62
CA ALA A 256 -8.50 3.09 -2.74
C ALA A 256 -7.40 3.74 -1.87
N PHE A 257 -7.51 5.04 -1.62
CA PHE A 257 -6.58 5.77 -0.75
C PHE A 257 -7.35 6.37 0.41
N ASP A 258 -7.06 5.87 1.60
CA ASP A 258 -7.50 6.46 2.87
C ASP A 258 -6.42 7.42 3.35
N VAL A 259 -6.74 8.71 3.44
CA VAL A 259 -5.76 9.78 3.65
C VAL A 259 -6.07 10.49 4.95
N HIS A 260 -5.15 10.42 5.90
CA HIS A 260 -5.25 11.00 7.23
C HIS A 260 -4.26 12.17 7.32
N ASN A 261 -4.79 13.39 7.31
CA ASN A 261 -3.95 14.59 7.46
C ASN A 261 -4.07 15.13 8.89
N ALA A 262 -3.03 14.87 9.69
CA ALA A 262 -2.84 15.33 11.05
C ALA A 262 -1.82 16.49 11.11
N GLY A 263 -1.74 17.29 10.03
CA GLY A 263 -1.02 18.55 10.05
C GLY A 263 -1.70 19.54 11.00
N GLU A 264 -0.92 20.29 11.78
CA GLU A 264 -1.45 21.29 12.72
C GLU A 264 -0.70 22.62 12.61
N GLY A 265 -1.45 23.69 12.36
CA GLY A 265 -0.92 25.03 12.19
C GLY A 265 -0.22 25.55 13.44
N GLY A 266 1.04 26.00 13.29
CA GLY A 266 1.82 26.55 14.39
C GLY A 266 2.47 25.52 15.33
N ALA A 267 2.29 24.23 15.08
CA ALA A 267 2.94 23.15 15.84
C ALA A 267 4.47 23.15 15.68
N THR A 268 5.18 22.88 16.76
CA THR A 268 6.63 22.57 16.79
C THR A 268 6.86 21.06 16.76
N SER A 269 8.10 20.59 16.66
CA SER A 269 8.40 19.15 16.80
C SER A 269 7.90 18.54 18.12
N ARG A 270 7.82 19.35 19.20
CA ARG A 270 7.27 18.93 20.50
C ARG A 270 5.78 18.60 20.41
N ASP A 271 5.05 19.34 19.60
CA ASP A 271 3.60 19.19 19.43
C ASP A 271 3.30 18.06 18.45
N ILE A 272 4.05 17.96 17.35
CA ILE A 272 3.93 16.85 16.40
C ILE A 272 4.16 15.49 17.08
N ALA A 273 5.14 15.41 17.99
CA ALA A 273 5.37 14.19 18.76
C ALA A 273 4.13 13.76 19.57
N LYS A 274 3.42 14.72 20.20
CA LYS A 274 2.17 14.45 20.93
C LYS A 274 1.03 14.08 20.00
N ILE A 275 0.94 14.72 18.83
CA ILE A 275 -0.09 14.42 17.82
C ILE A 275 0.05 12.98 17.34
N ILE A 276 1.28 12.51 17.07
CA ILE A 276 1.54 11.12 16.67
C ILE A 276 1.15 10.13 17.78
N GLU A 277 1.45 10.44 19.04
CA GLU A 277 1.03 9.63 20.19
C GLU A 277 -0.50 9.58 20.33
N ALA A 278 -1.15 10.74 20.26
CA ALA A 278 -2.61 10.85 20.38
C ALA A 278 -3.33 10.15 19.21
N ASP A 279 -2.82 10.28 17.99
CA ASP A 279 -3.36 9.58 16.82
C ASP A 279 -3.31 8.07 17.02
N ARG A 280 -2.14 7.51 17.37
CA ARG A 280 -2.00 6.07 17.61
C ARG A 280 -2.91 5.57 18.73
N ALA A 281 -3.00 6.31 19.83
CA ALA A 281 -3.86 5.96 20.96
C ALA A 281 -5.36 6.01 20.60
N THR A 282 -5.75 6.91 19.69
CA THR A 282 -7.15 7.13 19.31
C THR A 282 -7.61 6.17 18.23
N THR A 283 -6.80 6.00 17.19
CA THR A 283 -7.21 5.31 15.97
C THR A 283 -6.71 3.87 15.93
N GLY A 284 -5.55 3.59 16.54
CA GLY A 284 -4.87 2.31 16.40
C GLY A 284 -4.47 1.99 14.95
N THR A 285 -4.42 3.00 14.08
CA THR A 285 -4.21 2.82 12.63
C THR A 285 -2.78 2.39 12.34
N ASP A 286 -2.64 1.39 11.48
CA ASP A 286 -1.38 1.05 10.82
C ASP A 286 -1.34 1.74 9.45
N TYR A 287 -0.20 2.32 9.09
CA TYR A 287 -0.04 3.11 7.86
C TYR A 287 0.75 2.35 6.81
N ASP A 288 0.33 2.45 5.54
CA ASP A 288 1.14 1.99 4.41
C ASP A 288 2.25 3.00 4.10
N LEU A 289 1.95 4.30 4.23
CA LEU A 289 2.88 5.38 3.94
C LEU A 289 2.66 6.54 4.91
N VAL A 290 3.74 7.06 5.48
CA VAL A 290 3.71 8.27 6.32
C VAL A 290 4.60 9.35 5.74
N PHE A 291 4.09 10.57 5.70
CA PHE A 291 4.88 11.79 5.51
C PHE A 291 5.02 12.51 6.85
N LEU A 292 6.26 12.82 7.23
CA LEU A 292 6.59 13.53 8.48
C LEU A 292 7.40 14.78 8.14
N GLY A 293 6.93 15.97 8.54
CA GLY A 293 7.68 17.22 8.36
C GLY A 293 7.41 18.23 9.46
N CYS A 294 8.45 18.61 10.18
CA CYS A 294 8.43 19.71 11.15
C CYS A 294 9.82 20.33 11.32
N GLY A 295 9.87 21.52 11.92
CA GLY A 295 11.11 22.26 12.18
C GLY A 295 11.00 23.76 11.92
N ILE A 296 10.08 24.19 11.06
CA ILE A 296 9.96 25.61 10.71
C ILE A 296 9.53 26.46 11.90
N ASN A 297 8.56 25.99 12.70
CA ASN A 297 8.13 26.67 13.91
C ASN A 297 9.18 26.58 15.03
N ASP A 298 9.89 25.46 15.13
CA ASP A 298 10.99 25.25 16.08
C ASP A 298 12.02 26.40 15.97
N VAL A 299 12.39 26.74 14.72
CA VAL A 299 13.26 27.87 14.39
C VAL A 299 12.53 29.22 14.52
N TRP A 300 11.35 29.37 13.90
CA TRP A 300 10.68 30.66 13.78
C TRP A 300 10.33 31.29 15.13
N ARG A 301 9.96 30.48 16.14
CA ARG A 301 9.62 30.98 17.48
C ARG A 301 10.76 31.76 18.13
N HIS A 302 12.01 31.40 17.85
CA HIS A 302 13.18 32.14 18.34
C HIS A 302 13.20 33.57 17.77
N PHE A 303 13.02 33.71 16.45
CA PHE A 303 13.02 35.00 15.76
C PHE A 303 11.78 35.85 16.07
N GLN A 304 10.70 35.24 16.55
CA GLN A 304 9.52 35.94 17.07
C GLN A 304 9.69 36.42 18.53
N GLY A 305 10.82 36.13 19.19
CA GLY A 305 11.01 36.40 20.62
C GLY A 305 10.19 35.47 21.53
N ARG A 306 9.58 34.42 20.99
CA ARG A 306 8.79 33.40 21.71
C ARG A 306 9.67 32.27 22.19
N THR A 307 10.75 32.60 22.91
CA THR A 307 11.82 31.65 23.26
C THR A 307 11.37 30.49 24.14
N ALA A 308 10.31 30.65 24.93
CA ALA A 308 9.73 29.56 25.72
C ALA A 308 9.06 28.47 24.85
N GLU A 309 8.66 28.82 23.63
CA GLU A 309 8.05 27.91 22.67
C GLU A 309 9.04 27.40 21.62
N ALA A 310 10.19 28.07 21.47
CA ALA A 310 11.25 27.62 20.58
C ALA A 310 11.80 26.27 21.04
N VAL A 311 12.20 25.45 20.08
CA VAL A 311 12.79 24.13 20.30
C VAL A 311 14.17 24.18 19.70
N ASP A 312 15.20 23.96 20.52
CA ASP A 312 16.58 23.93 20.03
C ASP A 312 16.88 22.65 19.23
N ILE A 313 18.00 22.63 18.53
CA ILE A 313 18.31 21.55 17.58
C ILE A 313 18.56 20.20 18.27
N ASP A 314 19.01 20.18 19.52
CA ASP A 314 19.24 18.94 20.27
C ASP A 314 17.91 18.36 20.74
N GLU A 315 16.99 19.21 21.23
CA GLU A 315 15.62 18.82 21.53
C GLU A 315 14.86 18.36 20.27
N TYR A 316 14.93 19.11 19.18
CA TYR A 316 14.36 18.73 17.88
C TYR A 316 14.84 17.35 17.42
N THR A 317 16.15 17.12 17.48
CA THR A 317 16.75 15.84 17.07
C THR A 317 16.24 14.68 17.93
N ARG A 318 16.06 14.88 19.24
CA ARG A 318 15.47 13.86 20.12
C ARG A 318 14.02 13.58 19.74
N HIS A 319 13.20 14.61 19.51
CA HIS A 319 11.81 14.44 19.09
C HIS A 319 11.71 13.67 17.79
N LEU A 320 12.48 14.06 16.77
CA LEU A 320 12.42 13.42 15.46
C LEU A 320 12.83 11.94 15.51
N ASN A 321 13.87 11.60 16.26
CA ASN A 321 14.27 10.20 16.44
C ASN A 321 13.20 9.38 17.18
N ALA A 322 12.54 9.97 18.18
CA ALA A 322 11.45 9.31 18.90
C ALA A 322 10.22 9.08 18.00
N MET A 323 9.82 10.11 17.24
CA MET A 323 8.71 10.02 16.28
C MET A 323 8.97 8.95 15.21
N LEU A 324 10.19 8.90 14.65
CA LEU A 324 10.56 7.90 13.65
C LEU A 324 10.59 6.48 14.22
N ALA A 325 11.12 6.29 15.42
CA ALA A 325 11.10 4.99 16.10
C ALA A 325 9.67 4.49 16.33
N GLN A 326 8.79 5.38 16.79
CA GLN A 326 7.38 5.06 17.03
C GLN A 326 6.65 4.72 15.73
N LEU A 327 6.69 5.61 14.74
CA LEU A 327 6.05 5.40 13.44
C LEU A 327 6.56 4.14 12.74
N GLY A 328 7.86 3.84 12.89
CA GLY A 328 8.48 2.63 12.33
C GLY A 328 7.89 1.33 12.87
N GLY A 329 7.22 1.35 14.03
CA GLY A 329 6.55 0.19 14.61
C GLY A 329 5.21 -0.17 13.94
N TYR A 330 4.59 0.76 13.19
CA TYR A 330 3.27 0.57 12.58
C TYR A 330 3.11 1.23 11.21
N SER A 331 4.21 1.60 10.57
CA SER A 331 4.21 2.17 9.21
C SER A 331 5.11 1.36 8.29
N ARG A 332 4.61 0.98 7.10
CA ARG A 332 5.39 0.21 6.12
C ARG A 332 6.46 1.05 5.42
N ARG A 333 6.21 2.35 5.25
CA ARG A 333 7.15 3.31 4.67
C ARG A 333 6.98 4.68 5.32
N ILE A 334 8.11 5.33 5.61
CA ILE A 334 8.14 6.70 6.13
C ILE A 334 8.97 7.56 5.16
N VAL A 335 8.47 8.75 4.88
CA VAL A 335 9.15 9.82 4.14
C VAL A 335 9.23 11.03 5.05
N VAL A 336 10.44 11.41 5.44
CA VAL A 336 10.70 12.68 6.14
C VAL A 336 10.81 13.78 5.10
N VAL A 337 9.98 14.80 5.21
CA VAL A 337 9.97 15.96 4.31
C VAL A 337 10.80 17.06 4.95
N SER A 338 11.79 17.59 4.22
CA SER A 338 12.51 18.78 4.67
C SER A 338 11.58 19.98 4.72
N GLU A 339 11.78 20.89 5.66
CA GLU A 339 11.06 22.17 5.67
C GLU A 339 11.45 23.01 4.45
N THR A 340 10.49 23.75 3.91
CA THR A 340 10.74 24.72 2.83
C THR A 340 11.51 25.92 3.38
N PRO A 341 12.35 26.59 2.55
CA PRO A 341 13.01 27.81 3.00
C PRO A 341 11.96 28.90 3.29
N PHE A 342 12.26 29.76 4.25
CA PHE A 342 11.54 31.01 4.45
C PHE A 342 11.65 31.87 3.20
N GLY A 343 10.50 32.31 2.69
CA GLY A 343 10.38 33.29 1.63
C GLY A 343 10.64 34.71 2.12
N PRO A 344 10.53 35.70 1.22
CA PRO A 344 10.71 37.10 1.59
C PRO A 344 9.74 37.56 2.68
N VAL A 345 10.27 38.23 3.70
CA VAL A 345 9.52 39.00 4.71
C VAL A 345 10.08 40.42 4.79
N GLU A 346 9.58 41.27 5.68
CA GLU A 346 9.96 42.70 5.76
C GLU A 346 11.48 42.95 5.90
N ASP A 347 12.21 42.08 6.63
CA ASP A 347 13.67 42.19 6.82
C ASP A 347 14.44 41.04 6.15
N PRO A 348 15.19 41.29 5.06
CA PRO A 348 15.98 40.29 4.35
C PRO A 348 17.10 39.65 5.18
N ASP A 349 17.69 40.37 6.14
CA ASP A 349 18.77 39.83 6.98
C ASP A 349 18.21 38.79 7.96
N THR A 350 17.01 39.05 8.49
CA THR A 350 16.25 38.09 9.31
C THR A 350 15.94 36.81 8.53
N VAL A 351 15.46 36.90 7.27
CA VAL A 351 15.22 35.72 6.41
C VAL A 351 16.48 34.91 6.20
N THR A 352 17.61 35.59 5.97
CA THR A 352 18.91 34.93 5.78
C THR A 352 19.33 34.17 7.03
N ALA A 353 19.19 34.77 8.21
CA ALA A 353 19.51 34.12 9.50
C ALA A 353 18.57 32.95 9.80
N MET A 354 17.26 33.11 9.58
CA MET A 354 16.26 32.05 9.75
C MET A 354 16.54 30.86 8.83
N ASN A 355 16.85 31.11 7.56
CA ASN A 355 17.18 30.05 6.61
C ASN A 355 18.51 29.36 6.92
N ALA A 356 19.51 30.08 7.43
CA ALA A 356 20.77 29.48 7.87
C ALA A 356 20.54 28.50 9.04
N GLU A 357 19.66 28.85 9.98
CA GLU A 357 19.32 27.97 11.10
C GLU A 357 18.44 26.79 10.64
N LEU A 358 17.38 27.05 9.86
CA LEU A 358 16.49 26.00 9.35
C LEU A 358 17.21 24.95 8.49
N ALA A 359 18.23 25.37 7.73
CA ALA A 359 19.08 24.43 6.99
C ALA A 359 19.79 23.40 7.90
N ARG A 360 20.15 23.79 9.14
CA ARG A 360 20.73 22.87 10.13
C ARG A 360 19.69 21.86 10.62
N TYR A 361 18.45 22.28 10.84
CA TYR A 361 17.35 21.39 11.24
C TYR A 361 17.03 20.40 10.12
N ASN A 362 16.99 20.85 8.87
CA ASN A 362 16.85 19.97 7.71
C ASN A 362 18.00 18.96 7.59
N ALA A 363 19.24 19.34 7.93
CA ALA A 363 20.36 18.42 7.98
C ALA A 363 20.22 17.37 9.10
N ALA A 364 19.76 17.79 10.28
CA ALA A 364 19.43 16.88 11.39
C ALA A 364 18.29 15.92 10.99
N ALA A 365 17.28 16.42 10.29
CA ALA A 365 16.17 15.62 9.81
C ALA A 365 16.59 14.54 8.81
N ARG A 366 17.49 14.89 7.88
CA ARG A 366 18.10 13.94 6.95
C ARG A 366 18.89 12.86 7.68
N ALA A 367 19.68 13.25 8.69
CA ALA A 367 20.47 12.30 9.47
C ALA A 367 19.58 11.33 10.26
N ALA A 368 18.50 11.83 10.88
CA ALA A 368 17.52 11.01 11.58
C ALA A 368 16.79 10.06 10.62
N ALA A 369 16.33 10.54 9.46
CA ALA A 369 15.70 9.70 8.45
C ALA A 369 16.60 8.52 8.04
N ALA A 370 17.88 8.79 7.77
CA ALA A 370 18.85 7.76 7.42
C ALA A 370 19.08 6.75 8.55
N ALA A 371 19.15 7.20 9.81
CA ALA A 371 19.36 6.32 10.97
C ALA A 371 18.20 5.34 11.20
N HIS A 372 16.98 5.71 10.81
CA HIS A 372 15.77 4.89 10.95
C HIS A 372 15.36 4.19 9.64
N GLY A 373 16.16 4.29 8.57
CA GLY A 373 15.82 3.69 7.28
C GLY A 373 14.63 4.33 6.56
N ALA A 374 14.22 5.53 6.98
CA ALA A 374 13.20 6.33 6.31
C ALA A 374 13.78 7.01 5.06
N LEU A 375 12.90 7.32 4.10
CA LEU A 375 13.28 8.14 2.95
C LEU A 375 13.30 9.62 3.35
N PHE A 376 14.13 10.42 2.67
CA PHE A 376 14.19 11.86 2.89
C PHE A 376 13.83 12.60 1.60
N LEU A 377 12.76 13.38 1.65
CA LEU A 377 12.34 14.27 0.58
C LEU A 377 12.98 15.65 0.78
N ASP A 378 14.04 15.92 0.01
CA ASP A 378 14.69 17.23 -0.01
C ASP A 378 13.95 18.19 -0.95
N VAL A 379 13.16 19.09 -0.38
CA VAL A 379 12.46 20.13 -1.12
C VAL A 379 13.20 21.46 -1.11
N TRP A 380 14.24 21.61 -0.28
CA TRP A 380 15.00 22.85 -0.19
C TRP A 380 15.67 23.23 -1.52
N ALA A 381 16.38 22.29 -2.13
CA ALA A 381 17.08 22.54 -3.40
C ALA A 381 16.10 22.89 -4.55
N PRO A 382 15.00 22.13 -4.76
CA PRO A 382 13.96 22.49 -5.72
C PRO A 382 13.33 23.88 -5.48
N PHE A 383 13.01 24.23 -4.23
CA PHE A 383 12.41 25.54 -3.91
C PHE A 383 13.38 26.69 -4.17
N THR A 384 14.63 26.58 -3.70
CA THR A 384 15.65 27.62 -3.95
C THR A 384 16.01 27.74 -5.43
N ALA A 385 15.95 26.65 -6.20
CA ALA A 385 16.11 26.68 -7.65
C ALA A 385 14.93 27.41 -8.32
N ALA A 386 13.70 27.05 -7.98
CA ALA A 386 12.50 27.70 -8.51
C ALA A 386 12.50 29.20 -8.21
N ALA A 387 12.76 29.59 -6.96
CA ALA A 387 12.81 31.00 -6.54
C ALA A 387 13.85 31.84 -7.31
N ARG A 388 14.99 31.24 -7.70
CA ARG A 388 16.04 31.92 -8.50
C ARG A 388 15.68 32.12 -9.97
N HIS A 389 14.85 31.23 -10.53
CA HIS A 389 14.56 31.21 -11.96
C HIS A 389 13.22 31.83 -12.34
N LEU A 390 12.27 31.91 -11.39
CA LEU A 390 11.01 32.60 -11.62
C LEU A 390 11.26 34.10 -11.78
N THR A 391 10.86 34.66 -12.93
CA THR A 391 10.91 36.09 -13.24
C THR A 391 9.54 36.73 -12.99
N GLY A 392 9.51 37.92 -12.37
CA GLY A 392 8.27 38.50 -11.81
C GLY A 392 8.28 38.38 -10.28
N GLU A 393 7.40 39.11 -9.59
CA GLU A 393 7.49 39.37 -8.14
C GLU A 393 7.95 38.15 -7.30
N PRO A 394 9.04 38.26 -6.51
CA PRO A 394 9.45 37.26 -5.54
C PRO A 394 8.46 37.24 -4.36
N ALA A 395 7.34 36.56 -4.60
CA ALA A 395 6.34 36.07 -3.66
C ALA A 395 5.52 34.92 -4.32
N ALA A 396 5.94 34.44 -5.50
CA ALA A 396 5.14 33.49 -6.26
C ALA A 396 5.05 32.11 -5.60
N LEU A 397 6.00 31.72 -4.73
CA LEU A 397 6.02 30.43 -4.04
C LEU A 397 5.46 30.48 -2.61
N TRP A 398 5.51 31.65 -1.96
CA TRP A 398 5.05 31.85 -0.58
C TRP A 398 4.01 32.95 -0.50
N SER A 399 2.92 32.73 0.22
CA SER A 399 1.88 33.74 0.44
C SER A 399 2.27 34.75 1.52
N ASP A 400 3.01 34.33 2.55
CA ASP A 400 3.39 35.17 3.70
C ASP A 400 4.85 34.97 4.17
N GLY A 401 5.68 34.37 3.32
CA GLY A 401 7.06 34.01 3.65
C GLY A 401 7.21 32.63 4.32
N VAL A 402 6.12 31.93 4.65
CA VAL A 402 6.14 30.55 5.15
C VAL A 402 5.16 29.67 4.41
N HIS A 403 3.89 30.06 4.39
CA HIS A 403 2.83 29.29 3.75
C HIS A 403 2.97 29.35 2.25
N LEU A 404 2.63 28.25 1.59
CA LEU A 404 2.83 28.09 0.17
C LEU A 404 1.66 28.70 -0.61
N THR A 405 1.97 29.30 -1.76
CA THR A 405 0.95 29.53 -2.78
C THR A 405 0.64 28.22 -3.49
N GLU A 406 -0.36 28.23 -4.38
CA GLU A 406 -0.62 27.10 -5.28
C GLU A 406 0.60 26.68 -6.11
N LEU A 407 1.47 27.62 -6.47
CA LEU A 407 2.71 27.31 -7.19
C LEU A 407 3.73 26.64 -6.25
N GLY A 408 3.86 27.13 -5.01
CA GLY A 408 4.68 26.48 -3.99
C GLY A 408 4.24 25.05 -3.70
N ASP A 409 2.94 24.83 -3.50
CA ASP A 409 2.36 23.49 -3.35
C ASP A 409 2.64 22.60 -4.56
N THR A 410 2.61 23.16 -5.76
CA THR A 410 2.88 22.41 -7.00
C THR A 410 4.35 21.97 -7.07
N VAL A 411 5.30 22.82 -6.65
CA VAL A 411 6.71 22.44 -6.58
C VAL A 411 6.89 21.28 -5.61
N LEU A 412 6.31 21.37 -4.40
CA LEU A 412 6.37 20.32 -3.39
C LEU A 412 5.74 19.01 -3.88
N LEU A 413 4.54 19.08 -4.46
CA LEU A 413 3.85 17.94 -5.07
C LEU A 413 4.71 17.21 -6.10
N GLN A 414 5.30 17.94 -7.05
CA GLN A 414 6.12 17.35 -8.10
C GLN A 414 7.35 16.62 -7.56
N GLN A 415 7.99 17.15 -6.51
CA GLN A 415 9.11 16.45 -5.86
C GLN A 415 8.63 15.20 -5.13
N THR A 416 7.47 15.26 -4.47
CA THR A 416 6.86 14.09 -3.84
C THR A 416 6.54 13.00 -4.85
N GLU A 417 5.85 13.33 -5.95
CA GLU A 417 5.51 12.39 -7.03
C GLU A 417 6.76 11.75 -7.64
N ARG A 418 7.79 12.55 -7.86
CA ARG A 418 9.09 12.07 -8.34
C ARG A 418 9.72 11.06 -7.38
N LEU A 419 9.75 11.35 -6.08
CA LEU A 419 10.27 10.44 -5.06
C LEU A 419 9.45 9.13 -5.01
N LEU A 420 8.11 9.22 -5.06
CA LEU A 420 7.24 8.05 -5.09
C LEU A 420 7.55 7.15 -6.29
N ALA A 421 7.74 7.74 -7.47
CA ALA A 421 8.06 7.02 -8.71
C ALA A 421 9.48 6.42 -8.70
N GLU A 422 10.50 7.20 -8.32
CA GLU A 422 11.90 6.75 -8.28
C GLU A 422 12.08 5.54 -7.35
N HIS A 423 11.36 5.53 -6.23
CA HIS A 423 11.41 4.43 -5.26
C HIS A 423 10.37 3.33 -5.50
N ARG A 424 9.47 3.51 -6.49
CA ARG A 424 8.34 2.63 -6.82
C ARG A 424 7.49 2.31 -5.58
N ILE A 425 7.15 3.35 -4.82
CA ILE A 425 6.56 3.20 -3.48
C ILE A 425 5.15 2.62 -3.59
N VAL A 426 4.29 3.21 -4.44
CA VAL A 426 2.90 2.75 -4.58
C VAL A 426 2.85 1.33 -5.12
N GLU A 427 3.70 1.00 -6.09
CA GLU A 427 3.83 -0.34 -6.65
C GLU A 427 4.22 -1.38 -5.60
N LYS A 428 5.24 -1.11 -4.80
CA LYS A 428 5.68 -2.04 -3.74
C LYS A 428 4.67 -2.15 -2.62
N LEU A 429 3.94 -1.06 -2.33
CA LEU A 429 2.92 -1.07 -1.30
C LEU A 429 1.70 -1.91 -1.70
N GLN A 430 1.48 -2.20 -2.99
CA GLN A 430 0.42 -3.11 -3.46
C GLN A 430 0.60 -4.56 -3.01
N ASP A 431 1.83 -4.99 -2.72
CA ASP A 431 2.09 -6.33 -2.25
C ASP A 431 1.63 -6.50 -0.80
N TYR A 432 1.00 -7.62 -0.48
CA TYR A 432 0.66 -7.98 0.90
C TYR A 432 1.96 -8.26 1.68
N PRO A 433 2.10 -7.69 2.89
CA PRO A 433 3.26 -7.99 3.74
C PRO A 433 3.42 -9.49 4.01
N LEU A 434 4.65 -9.98 3.94
CA LEU A 434 4.98 -11.29 4.48
C LEU A 434 4.90 -11.25 6.00
N LEU A 435 4.10 -12.15 6.57
CA LEU A 435 3.95 -12.31 8.01
C LEU A 435 4.34 -13.72 8.41
N GLU A 436 4.76 -13.92 9.67
CA GLU A 436 4.89 -15.27 10.22
C GLU A 436 3.58 -16.04 10.01
N ARG A 437 3.67 -17.31 9.63
CA ARG A 437 2.55 -18.16 9.19
C ARG A 437 1.27 -18.04 10.02
N ASP A 438 1.33 -18.18 11.34
CA ASP A 438 0.12 -18.14 12.18
C ASP A 438 -0.42 -16.70 12.32
N THR A 439 0.49 -15.70 12.30
CA THR A 439 0.12 -14.28 12.18
C THR A 439 -0.58 -13.99 10.84
N ALA A 440 -0.08 -14.54 9.74
CA ALA A 440 -0.64 -14.39 8.40
C ALA A 440 -2.06 -14.97 8.31
N LEU A 441 -2.29 -16.14 8.90
CA LEU A 441 -3.63 -16.75 8.97
C LEU A 441 -4.63 -15.86 9.72
N THR A 442 -4.19 -15.20 10.80
CA THR A 442 -5.04 -14.29 11.57
C THR A 442 -5.31 -12.99 10.80
N ALA A 443 -4.28 -12.40 10.20
CA ALA A 443 -4.37 -11.14 9.47
C ALA A 443 -5.17 -11.26 8.16
N TYR A 444 -4.97 -12.34 7.40
CA TYR A 444 -5.56 -12.54 6.08
C TYR A 444 -6.76 -13.48 6.06
N GLY A 445 -6.97 -14.28 7.11
CA GLY A 445 -8.11 -15.19 7.24
C GLY A 445 -9.48 -14.56 6.95
N PRO A 446 -9.79 -13.33 7.44
CA PRO A 446 -11.05 -12.66 7.14
C PRO A 446 -11.33 -12.49 5.64
N MET A 447 -10.30 -12.34 4.79
CA MET A 447 -10.46 -12.24 3.34
C MET A 447 -11.00 -13.53 2.71
N PHE A 448 -10.73 -14.68 3.34
CA PHE A 448 -11.11 -15.99 2.84
C PHE A 448 -12.36 -16.56 3.51
N ALA A 449 -12.84 -15.94 4.59
CA ALA A 449 -13.95 -16.45 5.40
C ALA A 449 -15.22 -16.72 4.57
N ARG A 450 -15.55 -15.85 3.60
CA ARG A 450 -16.71 -16.03 2.72
C ARG A 450 -16.60 -17.22 1.76
N HIS A 451 -15.41 -17.75 1.57
CA HIS A 451 -15.14 -18.91 0.70
C HIS A 451 -15.16 -20.23 1.47
N ARG A 452 -15.46 -20.19 2.78
CA ARG A 452 -15.65 -21.37 3.62
C ARG A 452 -17.16 -21.56 3.88
N PRO A 453 -17.62 -22.79 4.15
CA PRO A 453 -19.01 -23.04 4.54
C PRO A 453 -19.34 -22.29 5.83
N SER A 454 -20.57 -21.77 5.92
CA SER A 454 -21.08 -21.11 7.11
C SER A 454 -20.98 -22.02 8.34
N GLY A 455 -20.20 -21.60 9.35
CA GLY A 455 -20.03 -22.34 10.62
C GLY A 455 -18.80 -23.27 10.69
N SER A 456 -17.80 -23.07 9.82
CA SER A 456 -16.51 -23.77 9.83
C SER A 456 -15.42 -23.11 10.67
#